data_AF-A0A518FGY6-F1
#
_entry.id   AF-A0A518FGY6-F1
#
_cell.length_a   1.000
_cell.length_b   1.000
_cell.length_c   1.000
_cell.angle_alpha   90.00
_cell.angle_beta   90.00
_cell.angle_gamma   90.00
#
_symmetry.space_group_name_H-M   'P 1'
#
loop_
_entity.id
_entity.type
_entity.pdbx_description
1 polymer ?
#
loop_
_entity_poly.entity_id
_entity_poly.type
_entity_poly.pdbx_seq_one_letter_code
_entity_poly.pdbx_strand_id
1 'polypeptide(L)'
;MKVMFSFTVKSDAYKALKNKAQLELYDSVDYAPAVISAVCRVLYESGAFEFKLCFGDGGEILLPVDCELSIFLEQLPEVVSASKNEHFRSFVIHFFEQGFNFDVLVQKKNGLYRVSFDMSDCDNSVHEGYDIEFSHFESMLQEIAQKFVEISLEVFPELSENQALTQWRREVGIQNGISGE
;
A
#
# COMPACT_ATOMS: atom_id res chain seq x y z
N MET A 1 -5.34 -6.68 17.97
CA MET A 1 -4.57 -7.05 16.76
C MET A 1 -3.74 -5.84 16.38
N LYS A 2 -2.41 -5.96 16.26
CA LYS A 2 -1.57 -4.81 15.90
C LYS A 2 -1.77 -4.52 14.41
N VAL A 3 -2.19 -3.29 14.10
CA VAL A 3 -2.30 -2.79 12.72
C VAL A 3 -0.98 -2.08 12.44
N MET A 4 -0.37 -2.37 11.29
CA MET A 4 0.89 -1.73 10.87
C MET A 4 0.64 -0.66 9.82
N PHE A 5 -0.28 -0.92 8.89
CA PHE A 5 -0.61 -0.02 7.82
C PHE A 5 -2.12 0.20 7.82
N SER A 6 -2.57 1.41 7.54
CA SER A 6 -3.99 1.72 7.42
C SER A 6 -4.23 2.70 6.27
N PHE A 7 -5.09 2.33 5.34
CA PHE A 7 -5.57 3.22 4.29
C PHE A 7 -7.07 3.41 4.47
N THR A 8 -7.57 4.63 4.66
CA THR A 8 -8.99 4.88 5.01
C THR A 8 -9.58 6.10 4.32
N VAL A 9 -10.92 6.12 4.24
CA VAL A 9 -11.70 7.29 3.82
C VAL A 9 -11.95 8.14 5.07
N LYS A 10 -11.50 9.40 5.07
CA LYS A 10 -11.63 10.33 6.20
C LYS A 10 -12.76 11.33 6.08
N SER A 11 -13.34 11.50 4.89
CA SER A 11 -14.40 12.49 4.68
C SER A 11 -15.39 12.13 3.57
N ASP A 12 -16.55 12.78 3.60
CA ASP A 12 -17.59 12.66 2.56
C ASP A 12 -17.16 13.26 1.20
N ALA A 13 -16.00 13.94 1.12
CA ALA A 13 -15.46 14.42 -0.16
C ALA A 13 -15.26 13.28 -1.17
N TYR A 14 -15.09 12.04 -0.67
CA TYR A 14 -15.09 10.83 -1.48
C TYR A 14 -16.33 10.68 -2.37
N LYS A 15 -17.53 11.03 -1.86
CA LYS A 15 -18.78 10.93 -2.63
C LYS A 15 -18.82 11.90 -3.81
N ALA A 16 -18.15 13.05 -3.68
CA ALA A 16 -18.05 14.03 -4.75
C ALA A 16 -17.03 13.62 -5.83
N LEU A 17 -16.02 12.82 -5.47
CA LEU A 17 -14.95 12.38 -6.37
C LEU A 17 -15.49 11.47 -7.49
N LYS A 18 -16.39 10.54 -7.14
CA LYS A 18 -17.00 9.56 -8.07
C LYS A 18 -17.68 10.17 -9.30
N ASN A 19 -18.04 11.45 -9.25
CA ASN A 19 -18.80 12.13 -10.31
C ASN A 19 -17.99 13.20 -11.06
N LYS A 20 -16.72 13.41 -10.71
CA LYS A 20 -15.93 14.56 -11.19
C LYS A 20 -14.49 14.23 -11.59
N ALA A 21 -13.93 13.15 -11.07
CA ALA A 21 -12.56 12.80 -11.36
C ALA A 21 -12.42 12.32 -12.81
N GLN A 22 -11.41 12.80 -13.50
CA GLN A 22 -10.92 12.23 -14.76
C GLN A 22 -9.50 11.77 -14.50
N LEU A 23 -9.18 10.56 -14.91
CA LEU A 23 -7.83 10.06 -14.85
C LEU A 23 -7.11 10.42 -16.16
N GLU A 24 -6.15 11.34 -16.10
CA GLU A 24 -5.29 11.64 -17.23
C GLU A 24 -4.21 10.55 -17.35
N LEU A 25 -4.58 9.42 -17.94
CA LEU A 25 -3.63 8.42 -18.41
C LEU A 25 -3.28 8.75 -19.86
N TYR A 26 -1.98 8.73 -20.19
CA TYR A 26 -1.57 8.70 -21.59
C TYR A 26 -2.05 7.38 -22.23
N ASP A 27 -2.45 7.40 -23.50
CA ASP A 27 -3.14 6.30 -24.23
C ASP A 27 -2.37 4.96 -24.36
N SER A 28 -1.31 4.74 -23.56
CA SER A 28 -0.42 3.58 -23.64
C SER A 28 0.23 3.20 -22.30
N VAL A 29 -0.36 3.58 -21.16
CA VAL A 29 0.22 3.21 -19.85
C VAL A 29 0.02 1.71 -19.57
N ASP A 30 0.93 0.90 -20.11
CA ASP A 30 1.11 -0.52 -19.82
C ASP A 30 1.95 -0.75 -18.54
N TYR A 31 2.07 0.27 -17.70
CA TYR A 31 2.98 0.30 -16.55
C TYR A 31 2.21 0.58 -15.26
N ALA A 32 2.12 -0.44 -14.38
CA ALA A 32 1.29 -0.37 -13.18
C ALA A 32 1.68 0.78 -12.24
N PRO A 33 2.97 1.09 -11.99
CA PRO A 33 3.36 2.23 -11.17
C PRO A 33 2.83 3.57 -11.66
N ALA A 34 2.78 3.78 -12.99
CA ALA A 34 2.22 5.02 -13.53
C ALA A 34 0.70 5.12 -13.31
N VAL A 35 -0.03 3.99 -13.41
CA VAL A 35 -1.46 3.96 -13.06
C VAL A 35 -1.66 4.20 -11.56
N ILE A 36 -0.89 3.52 -10.71
CA ILE A 36 -0.95 3.65 -9.25
C ILE A 36 -0.69 5.09 -8.83
N SER A 37 0.37 5.71 -9.35
CA SER A 37 0.74 7.09 -9.05
C SER A 37 -0.33 8.08 -9.51
N ALA A 38 -0.88 7.91 -10.71
CA ALA A 38 -1.97 8.76 -11.22
C ALA A 38 -3.21 8.69 -10.32
N VAL A 39 -3.61 7.48 -9.91
CA VAL A 39 -4.74 7.30 -8.99
C VAL A 39 -4.42 7.95 -7.64
N CYS A 40 -3.29 7.60 -7.03
CA CYS A 40 -2.87 8.12 -5.72
C CYS A 40 -2.86 9.65 -5.68
N ARG A 41 -2.39 10.29 -6.74
CA ARG A 41 -2.44 11.75 -6.89
C ARG A 41 -3.87 12.30 -6.81
N VAL A 42 -4.82 11.74 -7.56
CA VAL A 42 -6.21 12.22 -7.51
C VAL A 42 -6.85 11.96 -6.14
N LEU A 43 -6.56 10.81 -5.52
CA LEU A 43 -7.02 10.51 -4.17
C LEU A 43 -6.47 11.51 -3.15
N TYR A 44 -5.19 11.88 -3.26
CA TYR A 44 -4.57 12.90 -2.43
C TYR A 44 -5.20 14.29 -2.63
N GLU A 45 -5.30 14.75 -3.88
CA GLU A 45 -5.87 16.06 -4.23
C GLU A 45 -7.33 16.21 -3.76
N SER A 46 -8.07 15.10 -3.66
CA SER A 46 -9.43 15.10 -3.10
C SER A 46 -9.50 15.42 -1.61
N GLY A 47 -8.41 15.21 -0.86
CA GLY A 47 -8.37 15.31 0.59
C GLY A 47 -9.30 14.33 1.31
N ALA A 48 -9.83 13.31 0.63
CA ALA A 48 -10.83 12.39 1.18
C ALA A 48 -10.22 11.14 1.85
N PHE A 49 -8.92 10.92 1.70
CA PHE A 49 -8.25 9.70 2.14
C PHE A 49 -7.10 9.99 3.10
N GLU A 50 -6.70 8.95 3.81
CA GLU A 50 -5.61 8.95 4.78
C GLU A 50 -4.85 7.63 4.71
N PHE A 51 -3.53 7.71 4.67
CA PHE A 51 -2.64 6.56 4.77
C PHE A 51 -1.78 6.71 6.04
N LYS A 52 -1.68 5.64 6.82
CA LYS A 52 -0.99 5.61 8.11
C LYS A 52 -0.02 4.46 8.22
N LEU A 53 1.10 4.74 8.85
CA LEU A 53 1.99 3.74 9.43
C LEU A 53 1.84 3.74 10.95
N CYS A 54 1.65 2.57 11.54
CA CYS A 54 1.37 2.37 12.96
C CYS A 54 2.48 1.54 13.62
N PHE A 55 3.08 2.06 14.69
CA PHE A 55 4.23 1.48 15.41
C PHE A 55 3.82 0.48 16.49
N GLY A 56 2.73 -0.26 16.28
CA GLY A 56 2.18 -1.22 17.24
C GLY A 56 1.54 -0.57 18.47
N ASP A 57 2.35 -0.06 19.41
CA ASP A 57 1.94 0.20 20.79
C ASP A 57 1.51 1.66 21.07
N GLY A 58 1.28 2.46 20.03
CA GLY A 58 0.56 3.75 20.17
C GLY A 58 1.08 4.91 19.33
N GLY A 59 2.20 4.75 18.61
CA GLY A 59 2.65 5.73 17.62
C GLY A 59 1.97 5.51 16.27
N GLU A 60 1.59 6.59 15.60
CA GLU A 60 1.19 6.59 14.19
C GLU A 60 1.83 7.76 13.45
N ILE A 61 2.15 7.56 12.18
CA ILE A 61 2.57 8.62 11.26
C ILE A 61 1.59 8.65 10.10
N LEU A 62 1.14 9.87 9.80
CA LEU A 62 0.37 10.18 8.61
C LEU A 62 1.33 10.29 7.43
N LEU A 63 1.10 9.46 6.42
CA LEU A 63 1.88 9.43 5.20
C LEU A 63 1.04 10.02 4.05
N PRO A 64 1.62 10.87 3.19
CA PRO A 64 0.93 11.40 2.03
C PRO A 64 0.47 10.29 1.09
N VAL A 65 -0.76 10.45 0.59
CA VAL A 65 -1.38 9.45 -0.28
C VAL A 65 -0.78 9.48 -1.69
N ASP A 66 -0.37 10.63 -2.20
CA ASP A 66 0.16 10.76 -3.57
C ASP A 66 1.53 10.09 -3.74
N CYS A 67 2.45 10.27 -2.79
CA CYS A 67 3.79 9.68 -2.87
C CYS A 67 3.91 8.37 -2.10
N GLU A 68 3.62 8.33 -0.81
CA GLU A 68 3.98 7.19 0.04
C GLU A 68 3.08 5.98 -0.15
N LEU A 69 1.77 6.20 -0.35
CA LEU A 69 0.90 5.09 -0.73
C LEU A 69 1.28 4.55 -2.12
N SER A 70 1.67 5.40 -3.07
CA SER A 70 2.13 4.97 -4.40
C SER A 70 3.37 4.08 -4.27
N ILE A 71 4.40 4.58 -3.59
CA ILE A 71 5.66 3.87 -3.33
C ILE A 71 5.39 2.53 -2.63
N PHE A 72 4.51 2.51 -1.62
CA PHE A 72 4.12 1.30 -0.93
C PHE A 72 3.47 0.28 -1.88
N LEU A 73 2.46 0.70 -2.65
CA LEU A 73 1.72 -0.15 -3.59
C LEU A 73 2.59 -0.70 -4.71
N GLU A 74 3.56 0.08 -5.18
CA GLU A 74 4.54 -0.33 -6.20
C GLU A 74 5.47 -1.45 -5.71
N GLN A 75 5.82 -1.44 -4.41
CA GLN A 75 6.67 -2.46 -3.80
C GLN A 75 5.90 -3.75 -3.44
N LEU A 76 4.56 -3.69 -3.32
CA LEU A 76 3.75 -4.83 -2.84
C LEU A 76 3.97 -6.15 -3.60
N PRO A 77 4.10 -6.19 -4.94
CA PRO A 77 4.38 -7.45 -5.66
C PRO A 77 5.64 -8.15 -5.14
N GLU A 78 6.72 -7.41 -4.92
CA GLU A 78 7.98 -7.95 -4.41
C GLU A 78 7.84 -8.37 -2.94
N VAL A 79 7.19 -7.54 -2.11
CA VAL A 79 6.96 -7.83 -0.69
C VAL A 79 6.12 -9.10 -0.50
N VAL A 80 5.04 -9.26 -1.27
CA VAL A 80 4.17 -10.45 -1.22
C VAL A 80 4.89 -11.69 -1.74
N SER A 81 5.73 -11.55 -2.77
CA SER A 81 6.57 -12.65 -3.26
C SER A 81 7.60 -13.08 -2.21
N ALA A 82 8.29 -12.12 -1.59
CA ALA A 82 9.25 -12.34 -0.52
C ALA A 82 8.60 -12.96 0.74
N SER A 83 7.36 -12.55 1.05
CA SER A 83 6.65 -13.08 2.23
C SER A 83 6.39 -14.58 2.09
N LYS A 84 6.02 -15.03 0.89
CA LYS A 84 5.73 -16.45 0.57
C LYS A 84 6.98 -17.30 0.38
N ASN A 85 8.13 -16.71 0.11
CA ASN A 85 9.37 -17.43 -0.15
C ASN A 85 10.07 -17.86 1.15
N GLU A 86 10.11 -19.16 1.44
CA GLU A 86 10.74 -19.72 2.66
C GLU A 86 12.25 -19.43 2.76
N HIS A 87 12.94 -19.23 1.64
CA HIS A 87 14.37 -18.94 1.63
C HIS A 87 14.70 -17.48 1.92
N PHE A 88 13.70 -16.59 1.84
CA PHE A 88 13.88 -15.17 2.00
C PHE A 88 13.78 -14.77 3.48
N ARG A 89 14.90 -14.34 4.08
CA ARG A 89 14.99 -14.09 5.53
C ARG A 89 14.57 -12.70 5.97
N SER A 90 14.65 -11.70 5.08
CA SER A 90 14.30 -10.32 5.42
C SER A 90 14.10 -9.45 4.19
N PHE A 91 13.05 -8.62 4.15
CA PHE A 91 12.82 -7.58 3.14
C PHE A 91 12.68 -6.22 3.81
N VAL A 92 12.73 -5.18 3.00
CA VAL A 92 12.55 -3.79 3.39
C VAL A 92 11.38 -3.22 2.61
N ILE A 93 10.57 -2.39 3.26
CA ILE A 93 9.59 -1.53 2.60
C ILE A 93 10.06 -0.11 2.80
N HIS A 94 10.36 0.55 1.69
CA HIS A 94 10.93 1.89 1.66
C HIS A 94 9.83 2.95 1.62
N PHE A 95 10.07 4.05 2.32
CA PHE A 95 9.26 5.26 2.30
C PHE A 95 10.16 6.49 2.18
N PHE A 96 9.60 7.57 1.62
CA PHE A 96 10.29 8.85 1.44
C PHE A 96 9.38 10.05 1.75
N GLU A 97 9.56 10.61 2.95
CA GLU A 97 8.73 11.70 3.46
C GLU A 97 9.57 12.98 3.61
N GLN A 98 9.16 14.06 2.94
CA GLN A 98 9.72 15.41 3.12
C GLN A 98 11.25 15.53 3.01
N GLY A 99 11.90 14.66 2.24
CA GLY A 99 13.36 14.66 2.08
C GLY A 99 14.10 13.63 2.92
N PHE A 100 13.40 12.80 3.69
CA PHE A 100 13.96 11.76 4.55
C PHE A 100 13.49 10.38 4.10
N ASN A 101 14.39 9.41 4.06
CA ASN A 101 14.01 8.01 3.89
C ASN A 101 13.68 7.42 5.26
N PHE A 102 12.71 6.53 5.31
CA PHE A 102 12.59 5.62 6.43
C PHE A 102 12.12 4.25 5.95
N ASP A 103 12.58 3.22 6.65
CA ASP A 103 12.44 1.85 6.20
C ASP A 103 11.66 1.02 7.22
N VAL A 104 10.74 0.20 6.74
CA VAL A 104 10.14 -0.88 7.53
C VAL A 104 10.91 -2.15 7.24
N LEU A 105 11.75 -2.54 8.20
CA LEU A 105 12.54 -3.76 8.13
C LEU A 105 11.72 -4.95 8.63
N VAL A 106 11.55 -5.97 7.79
CA VAL A 106 10.75 -7.15 8.11
C VAL A 106 11.64 -8.39 8.06
N GLN A 107 11.81 -9.07 9.19
CA GLN A 107 12.71 -10.22 9.32
C GLN A 107 11.96 -11.48 9.77
N LYS A 108 12.15 -12.61 9.09
CA LYS A 108 11.59 -13.90 9.51
C LYS A 108 12.35 -14.45 10.72
N LYS A 109 11.63 -14.70 11.80
CA LYS A 109 12.16 -15.27 13.05
C LYS A 109 11.16 -16.29 13.62
N ASN A 110 11.52 -17.57 13.59
CA ASN A 110 10.77 -18.65 14.25
C ASN A 110 9.26 -18.68 13.94
N GLY A 111 8.86 -18.48 12.68
CA GLY A 111 7.44 -18.48 12.28
C GLY A 111 6.70 -17.15 12.47
N LEU A 112 7.40 -16.10 12.92
CA LEU A 112 6.91 -14.73 13.05
C LEU A 112 7.77 -13.77 12.24
N TYR A 113 7.20 -12.64 11.82
CA TYR A 113 7.97 -11.51 11.33
C TYR A 113 8.31 -10.60 12.52
N ARG A 114 9.58 -10.29 12.70
CA ARG A 114 10.02 -9.12 13.47
C ARG A 114 9.95 -7.92 12.54
N VAL A 115 9.07 -6.98 12.84
CA VAL A 115 9.04 -5.67 12.18
C VAL A 115 9.97 -4.74 12.96
N SER A 116 10.67 -3.83 12.30
CA SER A 116 11.42 -2.74 12.92
C SER A 116 11.36 -1.53 11.99
N PHE A 117 11.53 -0.34 12.55
CA PHE A 117 11.44 0.90 11.80
C PHE A 117 12.78 1.61 11.90
N ASP A 118 13.44 1.75 10.76
CA ASP A 118 14.69 2.49 10.65
C ASP A 118 14.36 3.91 10.19
N MET A 119 14.56 4.87 11.10
CA MET A 119 14.35 6.29 10.89
C MET A 119 15.67 7.06 10.96
N SER A 120 16.79 6.37 10.69
CA SER A 120 18.12 6.93 10.89
C SER A 120 18.34 8.24 10.11
N ASP A 121 17.75 8.37 8.92
CA ASP A 121 17.83 9.60 8.12
C ASP A 121 17.02 10.76 8.72
N CYS A 122 15.97 10.49 9.50
CA CYS A 122 15.08 11.50 10.09
C CYS A 122 15.58 11.99 11.45
N ASP A 123 15.85 11.07 12.39
CA ASP A 123 16.18 11.41 13.78
C ASP A 123 17.31 10.56 14.39
N ASN A 124 18.03 9.79 13.57
CA ASN A 124 19.06 8.83 14.00
C ASN A 124 18.52 7.74 14.95
N SER A 125 17.24 7.38 14.86
CA SER A 125 16.64 6.31 15.66
C SER A 125 16.31 5.06 14.85
N VAL A 126 16.47 3.92 15.53
CA VAL A 126 15.89 2.64 15.09
C VAL A 126 14.90 2.23 16.16
N HIS A 127 13.62 2.23 15.82
CA HIS A 127 12.59 1.73 16.71
C HIS A 127 12.56 0.21 16.60
N GLU A 128 12.98 -0.45 17.69
CA GLU A 128 12.78 -1.89 17.83
C GLU A 128 11.28 -2.18 17.70
N GLY A 129 10.89 -2.79 16.59
CA GLY A 129 9.48 -3.04 16.34
C GLY A 129 9.01 -4.31 17.05
N TYR A 130 7.89 -4.83 16.57
CA TYR A 130 7.15 -5.90 17.24
C TYR A 130 7.08 -7.16 16.38
N ASP A 131 6.74 -8.26 17.03
CA ASP A 131 6.54 -9.54 16.35
C ASP A 131 5.10 -9.61 15.83
N ILE A 132 4.94 -10.09 14.60
CA ILE A 132 3.66 -10.27 13.92
C ILE A 132 3.60 -11.63 13.24
N GLU A 133 2.45 -12.29 13.29
CA GLU A 133 2.24 -13.55 12.58
C GLU A 133 2.32 -13.35 11.07
N PHE A 134 2.88 -14.34 10.37
CA PHE A 134 3.03 -14.29 8.91
C PHE A 134 1.70 -14.09 8.19
N SER A 135 0.70 -14.89 8.54
CA SER A 135 -0.66 -14.81 7.98
C SER A 135 -1.31 -13.45 8.23
N HIS A 136 -1.10 -12.89 9.42
CA HIS A 136 -1.63 -11.57 9.78
C HIS A 136 -0.94 -10.45 8.98
N PHE A 137 0.39 -10.53 8.84
CA PHE A 137 1.15 -9.61 7.99
C PHE A 137 0.66 -9.63 6.53
N GLU A 138 0.55 -10.82 5.94
CA GLU A 138 0.06 -10.97 4.57
C GLU A 138 -1.37 -10.47 4.40
N SER A 139 -2.25 -10.74 5.37
CA SER A 139 -3.63 -10.25 5.36
C SER A 139 -3.69 -8.73 5.36
N MET A 140 -2.82 -8.04 6.11
CA MET A 140 -2.77 -6.57 6.10
C MET A 140 -2.33 -6.01 4.75
N LEU A 141 -1.33 -6.62 4.09
CA LEU A 141 -0.91 -6.18 2.76
C LEU A 141 -2.03 -6.35 1.74
N GLN A 142 -2.71 -7.49 1.79
CA GLN A 142 -3.86 -7.79 0.92
C GLN A 142 -5.02 -6.83 1.17
N GLU A 143 -5.32 -6.48 2.43
CA GLU A 143 -6.39 -5.55 2.77
C GLU A 143 -6.17 -4.17 2.12
N ILE A 144 -4.95 -3.64 2.19
CA ILE A 144 -4.63 -2.34 1.57
C ILE A 144 -4.69 -2.42 0.05
N ALA A 145 -4.11 -3.47 -0.54
CA ALA A 145 -4.13 -3.66 -1.98
C ALA A 145 -5.59 -3.77 -2.50
N GLN A 146 -6.42 -4.56 -1.82
CA GLN A 146 -7.83 -4.75 -2.13
C GLN A 146 -8.58 -3.42 -2.03
N LYS A 147 -8.39 -2.69 -0.94
CA LYS A 147 -9.04 -1.41 -0.72
C LYS A 147 -8.64 -0.36 -1.75
N PHE A 148 -7.36 -0.30 -2.12
CA PHE A 148 -6.88 0.55 -3.20
C PHE A 148 -7.61 0.22 -4.51
N VAL A 149 -7.72 -1.06 -4.87
CA VAL A 149 -8.42 -1.48 -6.10
C VAL A 149 -9.90 -1.13 -6.06
N GLU A 150 -10.58 -1.40 -4.96
CA GLU A 150 -12.00 -1.07 -4.79
C GLU A 150 -12.26 0.42 -4.99
N ILE A 151 -11.47 1.27 -4.32
CA ILE A 151 -11.57 2.73 -4.46
C ILE A 151 -11.23 3.14 -5.89
N SER A 152 -10.18 2.57 -6.49
CA SER A 152 -9.75 2.90 -7.84
C SER A 152 -10.85 2.62 -8.86
N LEU A 153 -11.46 1.43 -8.81
CA LEU A 153 -12.54 1.04 -9.74
C LEU A 153 -13.85 1.77 -9.47
N GLU A 154 -14.10 2.17 -8.22
CA GLU A 154 -15.29 2.95 -7.87
C GLU A 154 -15.18 4.41 -8.32
N VAL A 155 -13.97 5.00 -8.28
CA VAL A 155 -13.71 6.38 -8.72
C VAL A 155 -13.45 6.46 -10.22
N PHE A 156 -12.78 5.46 -10.79
CA PHE A 156 -12.37 5.37 -12.20
C PHE A 156 -12.80 4.02 -12.79
N PRO A 157 -14.08 3.85 -13.16
CA PRO A 157 -14.58 2.60 -13.70
C PRO A 157 -13.83 2.11 -14.96
N GLU A 158 -13.27 3.03 -15.75
CA GLU A 158 -12.46 2.73 -16.92
C GLU A 158 -11.21 1.90 -16.63
N LEU A 159 -10.72 1.90 -15.38
CA LEU A 159 -9.60 1.07 -14.96
C LEU A 159 -9.94 -0.43 -14.90
N SER A 160 -11.22 -0.81 -15.02
CA SER A 160 -11.62 -2.23 -15.06
C SER A 160 -10.96 -3.00 -16.20
N GLU A 161 -10.72 -2.33 -17.32
CA GLU A 161 -10.10 -2.90 -18.53
C GLU A 161 -8.59 -2.59 -18.62
N ASN A 162 -8.02 -1.86 -17.65
CA ASN A 162 -6.61 -1.53 -17.67
C ASN A 162 -5.75 -2.79 -17.40
N GLN A 163 -4.93 -3.16 -18.40
CA GLN A 163 -4.13 -4.38 -18.33
C GLN A 163 -3.03 -4.32 -17.27
N ALA A 164 -2.41 -3.16 -17.07
CA ALA A 164 -1.36 -2.97 -16.08
C ALA A 164 -1.88 -3.15 -14.65
N LEU A 165 -3.01 -2.53 -14.33
CA LEU A 165 -3.68 -2.72 -13.03
C LEU A 165 -4.15 -4.16 -12.85
N THR A 166 -4.69 -4.79 -13.90
CA THR A 166 -5.10 -6.20 -13.87
C THR A 166 -3.92 -7.13 -13.57
N GLN A 167 -2.77 -6.88 -14.18
CA GLN A 167 -1.56 -7.66 -13.94
C GLN A 167 -1.05 -7.46 -12.51
N TRP A 168 -0.94 -6.21 -12.06
CA TRP A 168 -0.52 -5.90 -10.68
C TRP A 168 -1.42 -6.57 -9.64
N ARG A 169 -2.76 -6.55 -9.84
CA ARG A 169 -3.74 -7.24 -8.98
C ARG A 169 -3.43 -8.73 -8.81
N ARG A 170 -3.02 -9.41 -9.90
CA ARG A 170 -2.64 -10.83 -9.85
C ARG A 170 -1.35 -11.04 -9.06
N GLU A 171 -0.38 -10.17 -9.24
CA GLU A 171 0.93 -10.25 -8.56
C GLU A 171 0.81 -10.08 -7.05
N VAL A 172 -0.04 -9.16 -6.59
CA VAL A 172 -0.34 -8.97 -5.16
C VAL A 172 -1.35 -9.99 -4.61
N GLY A 173 -1.85 -10.90 -5.46
CA GLY A 173 -2.72 -12.01 -5.05
C GLY A 173 -4.17 -11.64 -4.79
N ILE A 174 -4.66 -10.53 -5.36
CA ILE A 174 -6.09 -10.19 -5.38
C ILE A 174 -6.79 -11.09 -6.39
N GLN A 175 -7.66 -11.98 -5.91
CA GLN A 175 -8.50 -12.79 -6.78
C GLN A 175 -9.61 -11.92 -7.37
N ASN A 176 -9.89 -12.08 -8.67
CA ASN A 176 -11.11 -11.55 -9.25
C ASN A 176 -12.28 -12.21 -8.55
N GLY A 177 -13.06 -11.46 -7.78
CA GLY A 177 -14.38 -11.86 -7.34
C GLY A 177 -15.30 -12.00 -8.54
N ILE A 178 -15.15 -13.07 -9.31
CA ILE A 178 -16.28 -13.67 -10.00
C ILE A 178 -16.78 -14.73 -9.03
N SER A 179 -17.61 -14.31 -8.08
CA SER A 179 -18.56 -15.22 -7.42
C SER A 179 -19.56 -15.64 -8.49
N GLY A 180 -19.13 -16.53 -9.37
CA GLY A 180 -19.98 -17.24 -10.31
C GLY A 180 -20.31 -18.58 -9.70
N GLU A 181 -21.39 -18.62 -8.93
CA GLU A 181 -22.40 -19.69 -8.87
C GLU A 181 -23.57 -19.23 -7.97
#